data_AF-A0A1G5BDF3-F1
#
_entry.id   AF-A0A1G5BDF3-F1
#
_cell.length_a   1.000
_cell.length_b   1.000
_cell.length_c   1.000
_cell.angle_alpha   90.00
_cell.angle_beta   90.00
_cell.angle_gamma   90.00
#
_symmetry.space_group_name_H-M   'P 1'
#
loop_
_entity.id
_entity.type
_entity.pdbx_description
1 polymer ?
#
loop_
_entity_poly.entity_id
_entity_poly.type
_entity_poly.pdbx_seq_one_letter_code
_entity_poly.pdbx_strand_id
1 'polypeptide(L)'
;MSYVYKIIDSPIGKLKLIANGSRLSAILWENDKPNRVRLGPIHEDKASPILAETERQLNEYFAGKRNCFELELDFAGTEFQRKVWEALLTIPFGETRSYGEIAVQIGNAKAVRAVGAATGKNPISIITPCHRVIGASGDLTGFAGGLGAKKMLLTLESGVKKDARSAFSHFQMADSLGISEATEKLKEVESSRSSNNKD
;
A
#
# COMPACT_ATOMS: atom_id res chain seq x y z
N MET A 1 -0.63 -26.66 -8.70
CA MET A 1 -0.39 -25.46 -7.88
C MET A 1 -1.62 -25.24 -7.02
N SER A 2 -1.50 -25.43 -5.72
CA SER A 2 -2.57 -25.18 -4.74
C SER A 2 -2.38 -23.79 -4.14
N TYR A 3 -3.47 -23.03 -4.03
CA TYR A 3 -3.43 -21.76 -3.31
C TYR A 3 -3.44 -22.04 -1.81
N VAL A 4 -2.75 -21.20 -1.06
CA VAL A 4 -2.80 -21.18 0.41
C VAL A 4 -3.40 -19.86 0.90
N TYR A 5 -4.06 -19.88 2.05
CA TYR A 5 -4.54 -18.65 2.68
C TYR A 5 -4.28 -18.58 4.18
N LYS A 6 -4.30 -17.33 4.66
CA LYS A 6 -4.37 -16.96 6.07
C LYS A 6 -5.33 -15.77 6.22
N ILE A 7 -6.05 -15.72 7.33
CA ILE A 7 -6.88 -14.56 7.70
C ILE A 7 -6.13 -13.75 8.76
N ILE A 8 -6.14 -12.43 8.61
CA ILE A 8 -5.55 -11.48 9.55
C ILE A 8 -6.60 -10.46 9.98
N ASP A 9 -6.45 -9.93 11.20
CA ASP A 9 -7.18 -8.75 11.64
C ASP A 9 -6.44 -7.48 11.17
N SER A 10 -7.17 -6.40 10.89
CA SER A 10 -6.59 -5.11 10.52
C SER A 10 -7.51 -3.96 10.96
N PRO A 11 -7.01 -2.70 10.97
CA PRO A 11 -7.85 -1.53 11.27
C PRO A 11 -9.04 -1.32 10.32
N ILE A 12 -9.06 -2.01 9.19
CA ILE A 12 -10.14 -1.95 8.19
C ILE A 12 -10.94 -3.26 8.09
N GLY A 13 -10.90 -4.08 9.15
CA GLY A 13 -11.59 -5.36 9.23
C GLY A 13 -10.70 -6.55 8.86
N LYS A 14 -11.31 -7.73 8.75
CA LYS A 14 -10.57 -8.96 8.42
C LYS A 14 -10.16 -8.99 6.95
N LEU A 15 -8.91 -9.40 6.72
CA LEU A 15 -8.35 -9.58 5.39
C LEU A 15 -7.94 -11.04 5.20
N LYS A 16 -8.32 -11.63 4.06
CA LYS A 16 -7.88 -12.96 3.65
C LYS A 16 -6.74 -12.82 2.66
N LEU A 17 -5.53 -13.13 3.11
CA LEU A 17 -4.31 -13.14 2.31
C LEU A 17 -4.20 -14.49 1.60
N ILE A 18 -3.88 -14.47 0.30
CA ILE A 18 -3.83 -15.68 -0.53
C ILE A 18 -2.56 -15.68 -1.37
N ALA A 19 -1.85 -16.80 -1.36
CA ALA A 19 -0.61 -16.98 -2.10
C ALA A 19 -0.61 -18.26 -2.95
N ASN A 20 0.25 -18.28 -3.96
CA ASN A 20 0.60 -19.42 -4.79
C ASN A 20 2.13 -19.57 -4.82
N GLY A 21 2.66 -20.57 -4.11
CA GLY A 21 4.09 -20.70 -3.89
C GLY A 21 4.65 -19.51 -3.11
N SER A 22 5.67 -18.84 -3.66
CA SER A 22 6.33 -17.67 -3.05
C SER A 22 5.68 -16.33 -3.37
N ARG A 23 4.53 -16.32 -4.06
CA ARG A 23 3.92 -15.09 -4.61
C ARG A 23 2.56 -14.82 -3.99
N LEU A 24 2.29 -13.55 -3.70
CA LEU A 24 0.99 -13.10 -3.26
C LEU A 24 0.04 -12.98 -4.46
N SER A 25 -1.10 -13.65 -4.37
CA SER A 25 -2.07 -13.73 -5.47
C SER A 25 -3.35 -12.94 -5.21
N ALA A 26 -3.76 -12.78 -3.94
CA ALA A 26 -4.92 -11.96 -3.61
C ALA A 26 -4.95 -11.46 -2.15
N ILE A 27 -5.66 -10.36 -1.95
CA ILE A 27 -6.13 -9.85 -0.65
C ILE A 27 -7.63 -9.61 -0.77
N LEU A 28 -8.41 -10.50 -0.14
CA LEU A 28 -9.87 -10.46 -0.15
C LEU A 28 -10.41 -9.85 1.14
N TRP A 29 -11.55 -9.17 1.00
CA TRP A 29 -12.28 -8.56 2.11
C TRP A 29 -13.20 -9.57 2.79
N GLU A 30 -13.60 -9.32 4.04
CA GLU A 30 -14.55 -10.19 4.77
C GLU A 30 -15.87 -10.42 3.99
N ASN A 31 -16.42 -9.35 3.42
CA ASN A 31 -17.66 -9.38 2.64
C ASN A 31 -17.39 -9.17 1.14
N ASP A 32 -16.33 -9.78 0.64
CA ASP A 32 -15.97 -9.63 -0.77
C ASP A 32 -17.06 -10.18 -1.71
N LYS A 33 -17.22 -9.55 -2.88
CA LYS A 33 -18.19 -10.01 -3.87
C LYS A 33 -17.80 -11.42 -4.35
N PRO A 34 -18.74 -12.38 -4.36
CA PRO A 34 -18.48 -13.71 -4.91
C PRO A 34 -17.92 -13.60 -6.33
N ASN A 35 -16.91 -14.40 -6.66
CA ASN A 35 -16.27 -14.48 -7.98
C ASN A 35 -15.58 -13.19 -8.47
N ARG A 36 -15.37 -12.16 -7.62
CA ARG A 36 -14.57 -10.98 -7.98
C ARG A 36 -13.15 -11.38 -8.37
N VAL A 37 -12.57 -12.29 -7.59
CA VAL A 37 -11.29 -12.95 -7.83
C VAL A 37 -11.56 -14.43 -8.03
N ARG A 38 -11.05 -14.99 -9.13
CA ARG A 38 -11.23 -16.41 -9.48
C ARG A 38 -9.94 -17.15 -9.18
N LEU A 39 -10.01 -18.06 -8.22
CA LEU A 39 -8.88 -18.86 -7.76
C LEU A 39 -9.24 -20.33 -7.85
N GLY A 40 -8.22 -21.18 -7.95
CA GLY A 40 -8.37 -22.63 -7.86
C GLY A 40 -8.62 -23.10 -6.42
N PRO A 41 -8.52 -24.42 -6.18
CA PRO A 41 -8.59 -24.97 -4.83
C PRO A 41 -7.62 -24.27 -3.87
N ILE A 42 -8.14 -23.92 -2.70
CA ILE A 42 -7.42 -23.16 -1.68
C ILE A 42 -7.55 -23.84 -0.33
N HIS A 43 -6.47 -23.90 0.44
CA HIS A 43 -6.44 -24.46 1.78
C HIS A 43 -5.75 -23.51 2.74
N GLU A 44 -6.02 -23.63 4.04
CA GLU A 44 -5.41 -22.77 5.04
C GLU A 44 -3.96 -23.22 5.30
N ASP A 45 -3.03 -22.27 5.32
CA ASP A 45 -1.65 -22.47 5.77
C ASP A 45 -1.15 -21.19 6.44
N LYS A 46 -1.13 -21.21 7.78
CA LYS A 46 -0.67 -20.09 8.59
C LYS A 46 0.86 -19.98 8.67
N ALA A 47 1.58 -21.02 8.26
CA ALA A 47 3.04 -21.09 8.28
C ALA A 47 3.68 -20.62 6.97
N SER A 48 2.88 -20.32 5.95
CA SER A 48 3.35 -19.79 4.66
C SER A 48 4.23 -18.53 4.86
N PRO A 49 5.52 -18.57 4.46
CA PRO A 49 6.44 -17.45 4.66
C PRO A 49 5.99 -16.15 3.95
N ILE A 50 5.47 -16.26 2.73
CA ILE A 50 4.98 -15.11 1.97
C ILE A 50 3.76 -14.46 2.63
N LEU A 51 2.87 -15.26 3.24
CA LEU A 51 1.69 -14.72 3.94
C LEU A 51 2.08 -14.05 5.27
N ALA A 52 3.05 -14.62 5.99
CA ALA A 52 3.61 -13.99 7.20
C ALA A 52 4.32 -12.66 6.87
N GLU A 53 5.09 -12.62 5.78
CA GLU A 53 5.75 -11.40 5.31
C GLU A 53 4.74 -10.35 4.83
N THR A 54 3.69 -10.78 4.13
CA THR A 54 2.59 -9.88 3.71
C THR A 54 1.89 -9.26 4.92
N GLU A 55 1.57 -10.05 5.94
CA GLU A 55 0.98 -9.56 7.19
C GLU A 55 1.90 -8.55 7.91
N ARG A 56 3.20 -8.86 8.01
CA ARG A 56 4.20 -7.96 8.60
C ARG A 56 4.20 -6.60 7.91
N GLN A 57 4.28 -6.57 6.58
CA GLN A 57 4.28 -5.33 5.81
C GLN A 57 2.95 -4.58 5.89
N LEU A 58 1.81 -5.28 5.90
CA LEU A 58 0.50 -4.65 6.11
C LEU A 58 0.40 -3.99 7.48
N ASN A 59 0.90 -4.66 8.54
CA ASN A 59 0.93 -4.09 9.88
C ASN A 59 1.80 -2.83 9.95
N GLU A 60 2.98 -2.83 9.31
CA GLU A 60 3.82 -1.62 9.18
C GLU A 60 3.12 -0.49 8.42
N TYR A 61 2.43 -0.82 7.33
CA TYR A 61 1.68 0.13 6.52
C TYR A 61 0.56 0.78 7.34
N PHE A 62 -0.25 -0.02 8.04
CA PHE A 62 -1.32 0.48 8.90
C PHE A 62 -0.80 1.28 10.11
N ALA A 63 0.41 0.99 10.58
CA ALA A 63 1.11 1.76 11.61
C ALA A 63 1.77 3.05 11.07
N GLY A 64 1.66 3.35 9.77
CA GLY A 64 2.29 4.52 9.14
C GLY A 64 3.81 4.42 8.99
N LYS A 65 4.40 3.23 9.21
CA LYS A 65 5.84 2.99 9.17
C LYS A 65 6.34 2.52 7.80
N ARG A 66 5.42 2.22 6.87
CA ARG A 66 5.72 1.74 5.52
C ARG A 66 4.91 2.49 4.48
N ASN A 67 5.58 2.90 3.41
CA ASN A 67 4.97 3.54 2.25
C ASN A 67 5.13 2.76 0.93
N CYS A 68 5.96 1.72 0.90
CA CYS A 68 6.16 0.82 -0.25
C CYS A 68 6.09 -0.65 0.17
N PHE A 69 5.61 -1.53 -0.71
CA PHE A 69 5.57 -2.97 -0.47
C PHE A 69 6.66 -3.68 -1.28
N GLU A 70 7.30 -4.67 -0.66
CA GLU A 70 8.38 -5.46 -1.25
C GLU A 70 7.95 -6.93 -1.24
N LEU A 71 7.07 -7.27 -2.19
CA LEU A 71 6.43 -8.60 -2.28
C LEU A 71 6.41 -9.03 -3.74
N GLU A 72 6.69 -10.31 -4.01
CA GLU A 72 6.45 -10.88 -5.33
C GLU A 72 4.95 -11.06 -5.55
N LEU A 73 4.41 -10.47 -6.62
CA LEU A 73 2.99 -10.50 -6.93
C LEU A 73 2.70 -11.46 -8.09
N ASP A 74 1.55 -12.13 -8.03
CA ASP A 74 1.03 -12.98 -9.09
C ASP A 74 -0.39 -12.52 -9.49
N PHE A 75 -0.50 -11.84 -10.64
CA PHE A 75 -1.75 -11.29 -11.15
C PHE A 75 -2.50 -12.29 -12.03
N ALA A 76 -3.53 -12.92 -11.48
CA ALA A 76 -4.49 -13.71 -12.27
C ALA A 76 -5.55 -12.78 -12.92
N GLY A 77 -5.39 -12.47 -14.22
CA GLY A 77 -6.33 -11.65 -14.97
C GLY A 77 -6.05 -11.59 -16.47
N THR A 78 -6.93 -10.93 -17.24
CA THR A 78 -6.72 -10.67 -18.67
C THR A 78 -5.55 -9.72 -18.90
N GLU A 79 -5.01 -9.66 -20.11
CA GLU A 79 -3.92 -8.74 -20.43
C GLU A 79 -4.27 -7.28 -20.13
N PHE A 80 -5.49 -6.87 -20.47
CA PHE A 80 -5.98 -5.52 -20.16
C PHE A 80 -6.03 -5.26 -18.65
N GLN A 81 -6.50 -6.23 -17.87
CA GLN A 81 -6.54 -6.11 -16.41
C GLN A 81 -5.14 -5.97 -15.82
N ARG A 82 -4.20 -6.81 -16.24
CA ARG A 82 -2.80 -6.76 -15.79
C ARG A 82 -2.16 -5.41 -16.10
N LYS A 83 -2.33 -4.89 -17.33
CA LYS A 83 -1.86 -3.54 -17.70
C LYS A 83 -2.42 -2.45 -16.79
N VAL A 84 -3.71 -2.52 -16.44
CA VAL A 84 -4.32 -1.57 -15.49
C VAL A 84 -3.69 -1.73 -14.12
N TRP A 85 -3.56 -2.94 -13.58
CA TRP A 85 -3.01 -3.19 -12.24
C TRP A 85 -1.53 -2.80 -12.12
N GLU A 86 -0.74 -3.02 -13.17
CA GLU A 86 0.63 -2.53 -13.29
C GLU A 86 0.66 -0.99 -13.25
N ALA A 87 -0.24 -0.31 -13.96
CA ALA A 87 -0.36 1.14 -13.86
C ALA A 87 -0.75 1.60 -12.45
N LEU A 88 -1.64 0.87 -11.75
CA LEU A 88 -1.99 1.19 -10.35
C LEU A 88 -0.76 1.14 -9.43
N LEU A 89 0.14 0.17 -9.59
CA LEU A 89 1.35 0.05 -8.79
C LEU A 89 2.28 1.26 -8.91
N THR A 90 2.19 2.02 -10.02
CA THR A 90 3.00 3.23 -10.22
C THR A 90 2.48 4.45 -9.47
N ILE A 91 1.28 4.39 -8.89
CA ILE A 91 0.70 5.53 -8.14
C ILE A 91 1.42 5.62 -6.78
N PRO A 92 2.16 6.72 -6.48
CA PRO A 92 2.91 6.84 -5.23
C PRO A 92 2.00 6.86 -3.99
N PHE A 93 2.59 6.52 -2.84
CA PHE A 93 1.90 6.64 -1.55
C PHE A 93 1.45 8.07 -1.27
N GLY A 94 0.19 8.23 -0.85
CA GLY A 94 -0.42 9.53 -0.55
C GLY A 94 -0.69 10.37 -1.80
N GLU A 95 -0.61 9.80 -3.00
CA GLU A 95 -1.06 10.42 -4.24
C GLU A 95 -2.29 9.71 -4.79
N THR A 96 -3.04 10.42 -5.61
CA THR A 96 -4.20 9.89 -6.30
C THR A 96 -4.05 10.08 -7.81
N ARG A 97 -4.76 9.24 -8.58
CA ARG A 97 -4.98 9.45 -10.00
C ARG A 97 -6.46 9.30 -10.31
N SER A 98 -6.92 9.93 -11.37
CA SER A 98 -8.23 9.73 -11.93
C SER A 98 -8.25 8.49 -12.83
N TYR A 99 -9.44 7.92 -13.03
CA TYR A 99 -9.62 6.84 -14.02
C TYR A 99 -9.17 7.26 -15.43
N GLY A 100 -9.29 8.55 -15.77
CA GLY A 100 -8.84 9.12 -17.04
C GLY A 100 -7.33 9.11 -17.18
N GLU A 101 -6.60 9.52 -16.14
CA GLU A 101 -5.13 9.50 -16.13
C GLU A 101 -4.59 8.07 -16.31
N ILE A 102 -5.18 7.09 -15.63
CA ILE A 102 -4.81 5.67 -15.82
C ILE A 102 -5.12 5.21 -17.25
N ALA A 103 -6.25 5.61 -17.82
CA ALA A 103 -6.61 5.28 -19.21
C ALA A 103 -5.60 5.85 -20.21
N VAL A 104 -5.14 7.08 -20.00
CA VAL A 104 -4.06 7.69 -20.80
C VAL A 104 -2.75 6.93 -20.61
N GLN A 105 -2.37 6.63 -19.37
CA GLN A 105 -1.12 5.93 -19.04
C GLN A 105 -1.01 4.55 -19.72
N ILE A 106 -2.11 3.80 -19.82
CA ILE A 106 -2.13 2.49 -20.51
C ILE A 106 -2.27 2.60 -22.04
N GLY A 107 -2.21 3.82 -22.60
CA GLY A 107 -2.26 4.07 -24.04
C GLY A 107 -3.67 4.05 -24.65
N ASN A 108 -4.73 4.17 -23.85
CA ASN A 108 -6.11 4.19 -24.36
C ASN A 108 -7.01 5.16 -23.59
N ALA A 109 -6.94 6.45 -23.92
CA ALA A 109 -7.72 7.51 -23.29
C ALA A 109 -9.26 7.28 -23.33
N LYS A 110 -9.77 6.49 -24.27
CA LYS A 110 -11.21 6.17 -24.38
C LYS A 110 -11.65 5.04 -23.44
N ALA A 111 -10.72 4.34 -22.78
CA ALA A 111 -10.99 3.16 -21.98
C ALA A 111 -11.39 3.44 -20.52
N VAL A 112 -11.74 4.67 -20.15
CA VAL A 112 -12.01 5.09 -18.74
C VAL A 112 -12.96 4.14 -18.00
N ARG A 113 -14.10 3.76 -18.61
CA ARG A 113 -15.05 2.83 -17.99
C ARG A 113 -14.47 1.42 -17.81
N ALA A 114 -13.70 0.95 -18.81
CA ALA A 114 -13.04 -0.36 -18.74
C ALA A 114 -11.94 -0.38 -17.67
N VAL A 115 -11.19 0.72 -17.52
CA VAL A 115 -10.23 0.93 -16.43
C VAL A 115 -10.93 0.87 -15.08
N GLY A 116 -12.07 1.53 -14.92
CA GLY A 116 -12.87 1.44 -13.68
C GLY A 116 -13.28 0.00 -13.35
N ALA A 117 -13.77 -0.74 -14.35
CA ALA A 117 -14.13 -2.15 -14.19
C ALA A 117 -12.92 -3.04 -13.84
N ALA A 118 -11.77 -2.82 -14.47
CA ALA A 118 -10.53 -3.55 -14.18
C ALA A 118 -9.99 -3.22 -12.78
N THR A 119 -10.04 -1.94 -12.37
CA THR A 119 -9.67 -1.46 -11.03
C THR A 119 -10.51 -2.14 -9.95
N GLY A 120 -11.83 -2.26 -10.16
CA GLY A 120 -12.73 -2.97 -9.25
C GLY A 120 -12.47 -4.48 -9.16
N LYS A 121 -11.78 -5.07 -10.13
CA LYS A 121 -11.40 -6.49 -10.17
C LYS A 121 -9.97 -6.75 -9.66
N ASN A 122 -9.28 -5.73 -9.14
CA ASN A 122 -7.93 -5.88 -8.60
C ASN A 122 -7.86 -6.98 -7.53
N PRO A 123 -7.13 -8.08 -7.74
CA PRO A 123 -7.11 -9.18 -6.78
C PRO A 123 -6.31 -8.87 -5.51
N ILE A 124 -5.30 -8.00 -5.60
CA ILE A 124 -4.35 -7.72 -4.51
C ILE A 124 -4.63 -6.33 -3.95
N SER A 125 -5.74 -6.20 -3.23
CA SER A 125 -6.17 -4.94 -2.58
C SER A 125 -5.06 -4.34 -1.71
N ILE A 126 -5.06 -3.01 -1.52
CA ILE A 126 -4.10 -2.24 -0.71
C ILE A 126 -2.71 -2.17 -1.35
N ILE A 127 -2.07 -3.31 -1.61
CA ILE A 127 -0.73 -3.39 -2.22
C ILE A 127 -0.76 -2.92 -3.66
N THR A 128 -1.71 -3.42 -4.47
CA THR A 128 -2.07 -2.77 -5.74
C THR A 128 -3.10 -1.69 -5.40
N PRO A 129 -2.73 -0.39 -5.46
CA PRO A 129 -3.43 0.64 -4.70
C PRO A 129 -4.66 1.18 -5.42
N CYS A 130 -5.65 0.33 -5.67
CA CYS A 130 -6.90 0.72 -6.34
C CYS A 130 -7.73 1.75 -5.54
N HIS A 131 -7.48 1.91 -4.24
CA HIS A 131 -8.04 2.98 -3.42
C HIS A 131 -7.52 4.37 -3.80
N ARG A 132 -6.35 4.48 -4.43
CA ARG A 132 -5.77 5.74 -4.92
C ARG A 132 -6.39 6.25 -6.22
N VAL A 133 -7.31 5.48 -6.83
CA VAL A 133 -8.03 5.91 -8.03
C VAL A 133 -9.39 6.52 -7.67
N ILE A 134 -9.64 7.75 -8.11
CA ILE A 134 -10.85 8.51 -7.77
C ILE A 134 -11.52 9.12 -9.02
N GLY A 135 -12.76 9.60 -8.87
CA GLY A 135 -13.44 10.34 -9.94
C GLY A 135 -12.74 11.67 -10.22
N ALA A 136 -12.88 12.20 -11.45
CA ALA A 136 -12.30 13.49 -11.82
C ALA A 136 -12.85 14.67 -11.00
N SER A 137 -14.07 14.53 -10.45
CA SER A 137 -14.70 15.46 -9.51
C SER A 137 -14.13 15.39 -8.09
N GLY A 138 -13.26 14.42 -7.80
CA GLY A 138 -12.79 14.09 -6.45
C GLY A 138 -13.67 13.09 -5.71
N ASP A 139 -14.77 12.62 -6.30
CA ASP A 139 -15.70 11.71 -5.64
C ASP A 139 -15.09 10.32 -5.39
N LEU A 140 -15.29 9.83 -4.17
CA LEU A 140 -14.99 8.45 -3.81
C LEU A 140 -16.11 7.55 -4.31
N THR A 141 -15.80 6.76 -5.33
CA THR A 141 -16.71 5.74 -5.85
C THR A 141 -16.08 4.35 -5.71
N GLY A 142 -16.95 3.34 -5.70
CA GLY A 142 -16.64 1.90 -5.87
C GLY A 142 -15.33 1.39 -5.26
N PHE A 143 -15.41 0.62 -4.18
CA PHE A 143 -14.26 -0.06 -3.60
C PHE A 143 -14.68 -1.43 -3.07
N ALA A 144 -13.85 -2.46 -3.27
CA ALA A 144 -14.17 -3.82 -2.85
C ALA A 144 -14.34 -3.90 -1.31
N GLY A 145 -13.52 -3.19 -0.54
CA GLY A 145 -13.64 -3.05 0.92
C GLY A 145 -14.68 -2.02 1.39
N GLY A 146 -15.47 -1.45 0.47
CA GLY A 146 -16.42 -0.38 0.78
C GLY A 146 -15.78 1.01 0.94
N LEU A 147 -16.62 2.05 0.86
CA LEU A 147 -16.13 3.44 0.87
C LEU A 147 -15.48 3.85 2.19
N GLY A 148 -15.90 3.25 3.31
CA GLY A 148 -15.28 3.46 4.63
C GLY A 148 -13.80 3.06 4.64
N ALA A 149 -13.47 1.85 4.17
CA ALA A 149 -12.09 1.38 4.05
C ALA A 149 -11.28 2.26 3.08
N LYS A 150 -11.83 2.62 1.92
CA LYS A 150 -11.17 3.53 0.96
C LYS A 150 -10.81 4.87 1.59
N LYS A 151 -11.75 5.48 2.34
CA LYS A 151 -11.51 6.75 3.05
C LYS A 151 -10.44 6.60 4.13
N MET A 152 -10.46 5.52 4.91
CA MET A 152 -9.44 5.26 5.94
C MET A 152 -8.04 5.12 5.33
N LEU A 153 -7.91 4.33 4.25
CA LEU A 153 -6.63 4.16 3.54
C LEU A 153 -6.10 5.50 3.00
N LEU A 154 -6.94 6.28 2.32
CA LEU A 154 -6.53 7.60 1.82
C LEU A 154 -6.14 8.57 2.96
N THR A 155 -6.84 8.50 4.09
CA THR A 155 -6.55 9.34 5.26
C THR A 155 -5.22 8.96 5.90
N LEU A 156 -4.97 7.66 6.09
CA LEU A 156 -3.70 7.12 6.58
C LEU A 156 -2.54 7.66 5.73
N GLU A 157 -2.64 7.52 4.40
CA GLU A 157 -1.58 7.95 3.50
C GLU A 157 -1.39 9.49 3.45
N SER A 158 -2.46 10.25 3.66
CA SER A 158 -2.41 11.72 3.70
C SER A 158 -1.88 12.25 5.03
N GLY A 159 -2.15 11.56 6.14
CA GLY A 159 -1.69 11.93 7.49
C GLY A 159 -0.17 11.85 7.62
N VAL A 160 0.44 10.79 7.08
CA VAL A 160 1.90 10.63 7.06
C VAL A 160 2.61 11.78 6.32
N LYS A 161 1.99 12.34 5.25
CA LYS A 161 2.55 13.53 4.56
C LYS A 161 2.58 14.77 5.45
N LYS A 162 1.65 14.93 6.40
CA LYS A 162 1.65 16.06 7.34
C LYS A 162 2.76 15.93 8.38
N ASP A 163 3.00 14.74 8.89
CA ASP A 163 4.07 14.50 9.87
C ASP A 163 5.45 14.66 9.22
N ALA A 164 5.63 14.17 7.99
CA ALA A 164 6.87 14.37 7.23
C ALA A 164 7.12 15.86 6.90
N ARG A 165 6.08 16.63 6.53
CA ARG A 165 6.19 18.08 6.31
C ARG A 165 6.39 18.87 7.61
N SER A 166 5.78 18.45 8.71
CA SER A 166 5.96 19.05 10.04
C SER A 166 7.38 18.85 10.56
N ALA A 167 7.96 17.66 10.34
CA ALA A 167 9.35 17.37 10.65
C ALA A 167 10.31 18.20 9.79
N PHE A 168 10.03 18.35 8.48
CA PHE A 168 10.81 19.23 7.60
C PHE A 168 10.66 20.72 7.93
N SER A 169 9.47 21.19 8.35
CA SER A 169 9.28 22.59 8.75
C SER A 169 9.90 22.91 10.09
N HIS A 170 9.89 21.98 11.05
CA HIS A 170 10.65 22.13 12.30
C HIS A 170 12.15 22.20 12.05
N PHE A 171 12.65 21.39 11.11
CA PHE A 171 14.06 21.41 10.72
C PHE A 171 14.45 22.74 10.04
N GLN A 172 13.62 23.26 9.11
CA GLN A 172 13.87 24.57 8.48
C GLN A 172 13.67 25.77 9.43
N MET A 173 12.78 25.68 10.42
CA MET A 173 12.64 26.72 11.45
C MET A 173 13.81 26.70 12.44
N ALA A 174 14.38 25.53 12.75
CA ALA A 174 15.59 25.44 13.57
C ALA A 174 16.80 26.08 12.86
N ASP A 175 16.93 25.88 11.54
CA ASP A 175 17.96 26.53 10.71
C ASP A 175 17.76 28.05 10.58
N SER A 176 16.51 28.55 10.50
CA SER A 176 16.26 29.99 10.36
C SER A 176 16.31 30.77 11.68
N LEU A 177 16.10 30.11 12.82
CA LEU A 177 16.18 30.70 14.16
C LEU A 177 17.59 30.67 14.76
N GLY A 178 18.58 30.13 14.06
CA GLY A 178 19.97 30.13 14.51
C GLY A 178 20.21 29.42 15.84
N ILE A 179 19.37 28.45 16.21
CA ILE A 179 19.49 27.71 17.47
C ILE A 179 20.57 26.63 17.27
N SER A 180 21.83 27.06 17.29
CA SER A 180 23.05 26.26 17.16
C SER A 180 23.35 25.37 18.39
N GLU A 181 22.45 25.26 19.37
CA GLU A 181 22.76 24.62 20.66
C GLU A 181 22.40 23.12 20.72
N ALA A 182 21.65 22.59 19.74
CA ALA A 182 21.25 21.18 19.72
C ALA A 182 22.26 20.24 19.03
N THR A 183 23.19 20.78 18.23
CA THR A 183 24.22 20.00 17.51
C THR A 183 25.49 19.77 18.32
N GLU A 184 25.68 20.44 19.46
CA GLU A 184 26.88 20.29 20.29
C GLU A 184 26.74 19.18 21.34
N LYS A 185 25.54 18.99 21.92
CA LYS A 185 25.29 17.90 22.88
C LYS A 185 25.29 16.50 22.27
N LEU A 186 25.12 16.36 20.95
CA LEU A 186 25.26 15.06 20.26
C LEU A 186 26.73 14.73 19.92
N LYS A 187 27.59 15.74 19.72
CA LYS A 187 29.04 15.52 19.51
C LYS A 187 29.76 15.07 20.78
N GLU A 188 29.34 15.52 21.96
CA GLU A 188 29.91 15.04 23.24
C GLU A 188 29.50 13.59 23.56
N VAL A 189 28.32 13.14 23.14
CA VAL A 189 27.86 11.74 23.31
C VAL A 189 28.54 10.79 22.31
N GLU A 190 28.94 11.27 21.13
CA GLU A 190 29.70 10.46 20.15
C GLU A 190 31.21 10.42 20.44
N SER A 191 31.81 11.51 20.94
CA SER A 191 33.22 11.55 21.35
C SER A 191 33.53 10.65 22.56
N SER A 192 32.55 10.45 23.46
CA SER A 192 32.70 9.61 24.65
C SER A 192 32.47 8.12 24.39
N ARG A 193 31.92 7.75 23.21
CA ARG A 193 31.75 6.35 22.79
C ARG A 193 32.89 5.81 21.91
N SER A 194 33.74 6.68 21.34
CA SER A 194 34.87 6.26 20.49
C SER A 194 36.17 5.98 21.25
N SER A 195 36.21 6.27 22.56
CA SER A 195 37.40 6.10 23.41
C SER A 195 37.41 4.82 24.26
N ASN A 196 36.39 3.96 24.17
CA ASN A 196 36.28 2.72 24.97
C ASN A 196 36.36 1.43 24.13
N ASN A 197 37.03 1.46 22.97
CA ASN A 197 37.31 0.26 22.19
C ASN A 197 38.69 0.33 21.51
N LYS A 198 39.71 0.58 22.32
CA LYS A 198 41.10 0.16 22.12
C LYS A 198 41.69 -0.06 23.50
N ASP A 199 41.51 -1.29 24.00
CA ASP A 199 42.47 -2.09 24.76
C ASP A 199 41.84 -3.45 25.06
#